data_AF-A0A2J7QBW4-F1
#
_entry.id   AF-A0A2J7QBW4-F1
#
_cell.length_a   1.000
_cell.length_b   1.000
_cell.length_c   1.000
_cell.angle_alpha   90.00
_cell.angle_beta   90.00
_cell.angle_gamma   90.00
#
_symmetry.space_group_name_H-M   'P 1'
#
loop_
_entity.id
_entity.type
_entity.pdbx_description
1 polymer ?
#
loop_
_entity_poly.entity_id
_entity_poly.type
_entity_poly.pdbx_seq_one_letter_code
_entity_poly.pdbx_strand_id
1 'polypeptide(L)'
;MLYVRKFEASDPKEALQYYYFLRNMKGPDGGNLFMTCVSDLALESREFDLLLGVLEPNGLRLPGLIDTFQGVQADTKLIIGQVAMDSERKGMFEDAIKLYDLAGNHEKVLGLMTSMMSQVVHQVNRPGSLRTRLQELADNITSRYRGQQINSSPDTASTFFLLRDLLIFFDQYHAQEYHQALEIIAKTKLIPMTLLEVEERVNSFKRLGEEICRNIPDVLLATMNMLYVQYNKTKGGDVNTSSSGRLEDKQLAYFREKARAITSFAGTIPYRMPGDTNSRLVQMEIFMH
;
A
#
# COMPACT_ATOMS: atom_id res chain seq x y z
N MET A 1 -22.61 -16.94 25.53
CA MET A 1 -22.77 -18.42 25.45
C MET A 1 -21.64 -19.07 26.24
N LEU A 2 -21.88 -19.56 27.46
CA LEU A 2 -20.83 -20.15 28.33
C LEU A 2 -20.40 -21.57 27.94
N TYR A 3 -21.19 -22.28 27.13
CA TYR A 3 -20.94 -23.67 26.77
C TYR A 3 -19.88 -23.83 25.67
N VAL A 4 -19.97 -23.01 24.62
CA VAL A 4 -19.06 -23.07 23.46
C VAL A 4 -17.65 -22.55 23.80
N ARG A 5 -17.54 -21.65 24.79
CA ARG A 5 -16.25 -21.13 25.29
C ARG A 5 -15.23 -22.17 25.72
N LYS A 6 -15.67 -23.40 26.01
CA LYS A 6 -14.79 -24.47 26.47
C LYS A 6 -14.02 -25.16 25.34
N PHE A 7 -14.53 -25.07 24.10
CA PHE A 7 -13.96 -25.77 22.95
C PHE A 7 -13.88 -24.91 21.69
N GLU A 8 -14.27 -23.64 21.73
CA GLU A 8 -14.18 -22.73 20.57
C GLU A 8 -12.77 -22.59 20.01
N ALA A 9 -11.75 -22.66 20.87
CA ALA A 9 -10.34 -22.63 20.49
C ALA A 9 -9.77 -24.00 20.09
N SER A 10 -10.45 -25.10 20.43
CA SER A 10 -9.97 -26.48 20.17
C SER A 10 -10.67 -27.12 18.97
N ASP A 11 -11.98 -26.89 18.82
CA ASP A 11 -12.83 -27.47 17.79
C ASP A 11 -13.80 -26.40 17.23
N PRO A 12 -13.31 -25.49 16.37
CA PRO A 12 -14.13 -24.43 15.79
C PRO A 12 -15.27 -24.98 14.92
N LYS A 13 -15.14 -26.20 14.39
CA LYS A 13 -16.17 -26.89 13.62
C LYS A 13 -17.41 -27.23 14.46
N GLU A 14 -17.21 -27.77 15.65
CA GLU A 14 -18.32 -28.11 16.56
C GLU A 14 -18.95 -26.82 17.09
N ALA A 15 -18.13 -25.82 17.44
CA ALA A 15 -18.61 -24.51 17.88
C ALA A 15 -19.56 -23.87 16.86
N LEU A 16 -19.20 -23.95 15.57
CA LEU A 16 -20.00 -23.42 14.48
C LEU A 16 -21.36 -24.12 14.33
N GLN A 17 -21.43 -25.45 14.55
CA GLN A 17 -22.69 -26.19 14.56
C GLN A 17 -23.62 -25.72 15.69
N TYR A 18 -23.07 -25.46 16.87
CA TYR A 18 -23.85 -24.90 17.98
C TYR A 18 -24.33 -23.48 17.67
N TYR A 19 -23.49 -22.65 17.04
CA TYR A 19 -23.89 -21.31 16.64
C TYR A 19 -24.95 -21.32 15.55
N TYR A 20 -24.97 -22.31 14.64
CA TYR A 20 -25.99 -22.42 13.59
C TYR A 20 -27.43 -22.50 14.14
N PHE A 21 -27.65 -23.01 15.36
CA PHE A 21 -28.97 -22.98 16.00
C PHE A 21 -29.48 -21.56 16.30
N LEU A 22 -28.58 -20.57 16.36
CA LEU A 22 -28.92 -19.16 16.58
C LEU A 22 -29.28 -18.39 15.31
N ARG A 23 -29.30 -19.05 14.13
CA ARG A 23 -29.51 -18.40 12.81
C ARG A 23 -30.80 -17.60 12.66
N ASN A 24 -31.82 -17.90 13.46
CA ASN A 24 -33.13 -17.23 13.44
C ASN A 24 -33.30 -16.21 14.57
N MET A 25 -32.30 -16.06 15.44
CA MET A 25 -32.35 -15.17 16.59
C MET A 25 -31.70 -13.83 16.23
N LYS A 26 -32.40 -12.73 16.50
CA LYS A 26 -31.87 -11.38 16.36
C LYS A 26 -31.35 -10.89 17.71
N GLY A 27 -30.19 -10.26 17.69
CA GLY A 27 -29.60 -9.61 18.87
C GLY A 27 -30.37 -8.33 19.23
N PRO A 28 -29.99 -7.69 20.35
CA PRO A 28 -30.59 -6.43 20.79
C PRO A 28 -30.48 -5.31 19.74
N ASP A 29 -29.47 -5.36 18.86
CA ASP A 29 -29.25 -4.40 17.76
C ASP A 29 -29.99 -4.76 16.46
N GLY A 30 -30.81 -5.81 16.47
CA GLY A 30 -31.53 -6.29 15.27
C GLY A 30 -30.67 -7.10 14.28
N GLY A 31 -29.35 -7.18 14.49
CA GLY A 31 -28.43 -8.04 13.75
C GLY A 31 -28.62 -9.53 14.06
N ASN A 32 -28.27 -10.41 13.12
CA ASN A 32 -28.38 -11.85 13.32
C ASN A 32 -27.32 -12.32 14.33
N LEU A 33 -27.74 -12.92 15.45
CA LEU A 33 -26.84 -13.39 16.52
C LEU A 33 -25.83 -14.42 16.01
N PHE A 34 -26.20 -15.20 15.00
CA PHE A 34 -25.28 -16.10 14.33
C PHE A 34 -24.06 -15.37 13.77
N MET A 35 -24.26 -14.23 13.12
CA MET A 35 -23.18 -13.46 12.48
C MET A 35 -22.18 -12.94 13.50
N THR A 36 -22.69 -12.39 14.61
CA THR A 36 -21.87 -11.87 15.70
C THR A 36 -21.07 -13.00 16.35
N CYS A 37 -21.71 -14.15 16.62
CA CYS A 37 -21.00 -15.30 17.20
C CYS A 37 -19.96 -15.89 16.23
N VAL A 38 -20.22 -15.91 14.93
CA VAL A 38 -19.25 -16.36 13.92
C VAL A 38 -18.07 -15.37 13.84
N SER A 39 -18.34 -14.07 13.91
CA SER A 39 -17.30 -13.04 13.97
C SER A 39 -16.42 -13.22 15.21
N ASP A 40 -17.03 -13.35 16.39
CA ASP A 40 -16.29 -13.58 17.63
C ASP A 40 -15.45 -14.87 17.57
N LEU A 41 -16.04 -15.97 17.09
CA LEU A 41 -15.34 -17.25 16.92
C LEU A 41 -14.14 -17.11 15.98
N ALA A 42 -14.33 -16.47 14.82
CA ALA A 42 -13.25 -16.30 13.83
C ALA A 42 -12.11 -15.43 14.39
N LEU A 43 -12.45 -14.39 15.16
CA LEU A 43 -11.46 -13.51 15.77
C LEU A 43 -10.70 -14.17 16.93
N GLU A 44 -11.33 -15.08 17.68
CA GLU A 44 -10.71 -15.81 18.79
C GLU A 44 -9.89 -17.00 18.30
N SER A 45 -10.38 -17.77 17.32
CA SER A 45 -9.66 -18.92 16.76
C SER A 45 -8.52 -18.51 15.82
N ARG A 46 -8.65 -17.35 15.15
CA ARG A 46 -7.79 -16.93 14.03
C ARG A 46 -7.71 -17.91 12.87
N GLU A 47 -8.61 -18.89 12.82
CA GLU A 47 -8.70 -19.89 11.75
C GLU A 47 -9.64 -19.41 10.63
N PHE A 48 -9.36 -18.23 10.08
CA PHE A 48 -10.19 -17.62 9.04
C PHE A 48 -10.29 -18.50 7.78
N ASP A 49 -9.19 -19.11 7.39
CA ASP A 49 -9.09 -19.96 6.20
C ASP A 49 -10.00 -21.19 6.27
N LEU A 50 -10.08 -21.82 7.45
CA LEU A 50 -10.91 -23.00 7.70
C LEU A 50 -12.39 -22.64 7.88
N LEU A 51 -12.67 -21.53 8.56
CA LEU A 51 -14.03 -21.08 8.83
C LEU A 51 -14.70 -20.48 7.59
N LEU A 52 -14.04 -19.51 6.95
CA LEU A 52 -14.59 -18.66 5.90
C LEU A 52 -14.15 -19.07 4.50
N GLY A 53 -13.13 -19.92 4.39
CA GLY A 53 -12.58 -20.37 3.12
C GLY A 53 -11.40 -19.52 2.64
N VAL A 54 -10.72 -20.00 1.60
CA VAL A 54 -9.51 -19.39 1.04
C VAL A 54 -9.75 -18.98 -0.41
N LEU A 55 -9.20 -17.84 -0.82
CA LEU A 55 -9.23 -17.42 -2.22
C LEU A 55 -8.05 -18.07 -2.95
N GLU A 56 -8.34 -18.87 -3.97
CA GLU A 56 -7.30 -19.43 -4.84
C GLU A 56 -6.65 -18.35 -5.73
N PRO A 57 -5.44 -18.61 -6.24
CA PRO A 57 -4.77 -17.74 -7.22
C PRO A 57 -5.63 -17.45 -8.46
N ASN A 58 -6.56 -18.37 -8.79
CA ASN A 58 -7.48 -18.25 -9.92
C ASN A 58 -8.66 -17.29 -9.65
N GLY A 59 -8.73 -16.72 -8.44
CA GLY A 59 -9.83 -15.85 -8.01
C GLY A 59 -11.12 -16.59 -7.65
N LEU A 60 -11.06 -17.93 -7.57
CA LEU A 60 -12.16 -18.76 -7.07
C LEU A 60 -12.04 -18.93 -5.56
N ARG A 61 -13.16 -18.82 -4.85
CA ARG A 61 -13.22 -19.05 -3.40
C ARG A 61 -13.40 -20.54 -3.13
N LEU A 62 -12.44 -21.13 -2.42
CA LEU A 62 -12.62 -22.44 -1.81
C LEU A 62 -13.61 -22.31 -0.64
N PRO A 63 -14.66 -23.14 -0.61
CA PRO A 63 -15.67 -23.04 0.43
C PRO A 63 -15.08 -23.39 1.80
N GLY A 64 -15.45 -22.60 2.81
CA GLY A 64 -15.12 -22.85 4.21
C GLY A 64 -16.21 -23.65 4.91
N LEU A 65 -16.03 -23.88 6.21
CA LEU A 65 -17.06 -24.53 7.03
C LEU A 65 -18.40 -23.78 7.01
N ILE A 66 -18.40 -22.45 6.91
CA ILE A 66 -19.65 -21.67 6.83
C ILE A 66 -20.47 -22.00 5.58
N ASP A 67 -19.85 -22.43 4.48
CA ASP A 67 -20.56 -22.75 3.24
C ASP A 67 -21.31 -24.10 3.33
N THR A 68 -20.93 -24.96 4.29
CA THR A 68 -21.65 -26.22 4.56
C THR A 68 -23.02 -25.97 5.20
N PHE A 69 -23.21 -24.81 5.83
CA PHE A 69 -24.45 -24.41 6.48
C PHE A 69 -25.41 -23.73 5.48
N GLN A 70 -25.87 -24.50 4.49
CA GLN A 70 -26.92 -24.05 3.57
C GLN A 70 -28.25 -23.92 4.34
N GLY A 71 -28.87 -22.73 4.29
CA GLY A 71 -30.17 -22.46 4.93
C GLY A 71 -30.23 -21.23 5.82
N VAL A 72 -29.13 -20.49 5.98
CA VAL A 72 -29.20 -19.12 6.53
C VAL A 72 -29.62 -18.19 5.39
N GLN A 73 -30.66 -17.38 5.59
CA GLN A 73 -31.04 -16.29 4.66
C GLN A 73 -29.99 -15.16 4.58
N ALA A 74 -28.80 -15.35 5.17
CA ALA A 74 -27.71 -14.40 5.16
C ALA A 74 -26.71 -14.86 4.10
N ASP A 75 -26.51 -14.03 3.09
CA ASP A 75 -25.46 -14.24 2.10
C ASP A 75 -24.12 -14.46 2.81
N THR A 76 -23.42 -15.54 2.48
CA THR A 76 -22.10 -15.85 3.04
C THR A 76 -21.14 -14.65 2.96
N LYS A 77 -21.26 -13.86 1.90
CA LYS A 77 -20.50 -12.62 1.68
C LYS A 77 -20.77 -11.54 2.73
N LEU A 78 -22.01 -11.42 3.22
CA LEU A 78 -22.36 -10.50 4.30
C LEU A 78 -21.71 -10.93 5.62
N ILE A 79 -21.61 -12.25 5.85
CA ILE A 79 -20.93 -12.80 7.05
C ILE A 79 -19.47 -12.43 7.01
N ILE A 80 -18.80 -12.72 5.90
CA ILE A 80 -17.39 -12.41 5.69
C ILE A 80 -17.15 -10.91 5.80
N GLY A 81 -18.02 -10.08 5.22
CA GLY A 81 -17.94 -8.62 5.33
C GLY A 81 -18.06 -8.10 6.76
N GLN A 82 -18.90 -8.73 7.59
CA GLN A 82 -19.01 -8.38 9.01
C GLN A 82 -17.77 -8.79 9.79
N VAL A 83 -17.25 -10.00 9.58
CA VAL A 83 -15.98 -10.44 10.22
C VAL A 83 -14.82 -9.55 9.80
N ALA A 84 -14.77 -9.13 8.53
CA ALA A 84 -13.76 -8.20 8.03
C ALA A 84 -13.85 -6.84 8.75
N MET A 85 -15.06 -6.32 8.95
CA MET A 85 -15.29 -5.06 9.68
C MET A 85 -14.85 -5.17 11.15
N ASP A 86 -15.15 -6.27 11.82
CA ASP A 86 -14.74 -6.46 13.21
C ASP A 86 -13.22 -6.70 13.33
N SER A 87 -12.60 -7.33 12.33
CA SER A 87 -11.14 -7.47 12.23
C SER A 87 -10.47 -6.10 12.06
N GLU A 88 -11.04 -5.24 11.22
CA GLU A 88 -10.60 -3.86 11.02
C GLU A 88 -10.70 -3.04 12.33
N ARG A 89 -11.81 -3.17 13.08
CA ARG A 89 -11.97 -2.51 14.39
C ARG A 89 -10.97 -2.97 15.44
N LYS A 90 -10.57 -4.25 15.39
CA LYS A 90 -9.52 -4.81 16.26
C LYS A 90 -8.09 -4.43 15.82
N GLY A 91 -7.93 -3.75 14.69
CA GLY A 91 -6.63 -3.34 14.14
C GLY A 91 -5.88 -4.45 13.40
N MET A 92 -6.53 -5.58 13.09
CA MET A 92 -5.94 -6.69 12.34
C MET A 92 -6.11 -6.44 10.84
N PHE A 93 -5.38 -5.46 10.31
CA PHE A 93 -5.58 -4.97 8.94
C PHE A 93 -5.22 -5.99 7.86
N GLU A 94 -4.17 -6.80 8.03
CA GLU A 94 -3.77 -7.82 7.05
C GLU A 94 -4.86 -8.89 6.86
N ASP A 95 -5.43 -9.36 7.97
CA ASP A 95 -6.52 -10.33 7.94
C ASP A 95 -7.79 -9.67 7.40
N ALA A 96 -8.09 -8.43 7.80
CA ALA A 96 -9.22 -7.68 7.25
C ALA A 96 -9.13 -7.54 5.72
N ILE A 97 -7.94 -7.30 5.16
CA ILE A 97 -7.72 -7.24 3.71
C ILE A 97 -8.07 -8.57 3.04
N LYS A 98 -7.58 -9.70 3.57
CA LYS A 98 -7.90 -11.03 3.03
C LYS A 98 -9.40 -11.32 3.09
N LEU A 99 -10.05 -10.94 4.19
CA LEU A 99 -11.49 -11.12 4.38
C LEU A 99 -12.32 -10.23 3.45
N TYR A 100 -11.93 -8.98 3.24
CA TYR A 100 -12.61 -8.11 2.28
C TYR A 100 -12.42 -8.60 0.84
N ASP A 101 -11.27 -9.19 0.51
CA ASP A 101 -11.03 -9.82 -0.79
C ASP A 101 -11.94 -11.06 -0.97
N LEU A 102 -12.08 -11.89 0.07
CA LEU A 102 -13.04 -13.01 0.08
C LEU A 102 -14.51 -12.56 -0.06
N ALA A 103 -14.87 -11.41 0.51
CA ALA A 103 -16.20 -10.83 0.37
C ALA A 103 -16.44 -10.21 -1.03
N GLY A 104 -15.38 -10.01 -1.83
CA GLY A 104 -15.43 -9.32 -3.12
C GLY A 104 -15.58 -7.80 -3.00
N ASN A 105 -15.22 -7.21 -1.85
CA ASN A 105 -15.25 -5.77 -1.65
C ASN A 105 -13.88 -5.16 -2.00
N HIS A 106 -13.64 -4.99 -3.30
CA HIS A 106 -12.35 -4.53 -3.81
C HIS A 106 -12.02 -3.09 -3.38
N GLU A 107 -13.03 -2.23 -3.19
CA GLU A 107 -12.81 -0.84 -2.78
C GLU A 107 -12.16 -0.76 -1.39
N LYS A 108 -12.68 -1.51 -0.42
CA LYS A 108 -12.09 -1.57 0.93
C LYS A 108 -10.73 -2.24 0.95
N VAL A 109 -10.52 -3.28 0.14
CA VAL A 109 -9.20 -3.92 -0.02
C VAL A 109 -8.17 -2.89 -0.46
N LEU A 110 -8.44 -2.18 -1.55
CA LEU A 110 -7.52 -1.19 -2.10
C LEU A 110 -7.31 -0.01 -1.14
N GLY A 111 -8.37 0.46 -0.47
CA GLY A 111 -8.28 1.54 0.52
C GLY A 111 -7.40 1.19 1.73
N LEU A 112 -7.64 0.03 2.35
CA LEU A 112 -6.84 -0.43 3.49
C LEU A 112 -5.39 -0.71 3.08
N MET A 113 -5.17 -1.35 1.93
CA MET A 113 -3.83 -1.57 1.38
C MET A 113 -3.11 -0.25 1.14
N THR A 114 -3.78 0.74 0.53
CA THR A 114 -3.22 2.08 0.29
C THR A 114 -2.76 2.74 1.59
N SER A 115 -3.59 2.69 2.64
CA SER A 115 -3.25 3.29 3.94
C SER A 115 -2.10 2.56 4.63
N MET A 116 -2.08 1.23 4.60
CA MET A 116 -0.99 0.42 5.18
C MET A 116 0.32 0.61 4.42
N MET A 117 0.29 0.53 3.09
CA MET A 117 1.48 0.74 2.27
C MET A 117 2.06 2.12 2.50
N SER A 118 1.20 3.15 2.54
CA SER A 118 1.60 4.53 2.79
C SER A 118 2.37 4.71 4.10
N GLN A 119 2.14 3.89 5.14
CA GLN A 119 2.89 3.99 6.40
C GLN A 119 4.29 3.35 6.32
N VAL A 120 4.48 2.46 5.35
CA VAL A 120 5.64 1.55 5.27
C VAL A 120 6.52 1.86 4.04
N VAL A 121 6.05 2.70 3.11
CA VAL A 121 6.71 3.02 1.83
C VAL A 121 8.14 3.52 1.98
N HIS A 122 8.50 4.20 3.07
CA HIS A 122 9.85 4.74 3.29
C HIS A 122 10.81 3.80 4.00
N GLN A 123 10.31 2.70 4.57
CA GLN A 123 11.10 1.82 5.41
C GLN A 123 12.00 0.91 4.57
N VAL A 124 13.22 0.66 5.03
CA VAL A 124 14.15 -0.26 4.35
C VAL A 124 13.56 -1.66 4.27
N ASN A 125 13.64 -2.28 3.09
CA ASN A 125 13.20 -3.65 2.88
C ASN A 125 14.06 -4.61 3.72
N ARG A 126 13.47 -5.16 4.79
CA ARG A 126 14.08 -6.21 5.61
C ARG A 126 13.30 -7.50 5.38
N PRO A 127 13.97 -8.65 5.13
CA PRO A 127 13.28 -9.91 4.90
C PRO A 127 12.43 -10.26 6.13
N GLY A 128 11.14 -10.56 5.91
CA GLY A 128 10.17 -10.83 6.97
C GLY A 128 9.54 -9.59 7.62
N SER A 129 9.87 -8.38 7.16
CA SER A 129 9.23 -7.16 7.64
C SER A 129 7.77 -7.07 7.16
N LEU A 130 6.98 -6.25 7.85
CA LEU A 130 5.63 -5.86 7.41
C LEU A 130 5.62 -5.38 5.95
N ARG A 131 6.68 -4.68 5.51
CA ARG A 131 6.85 -4.22 4.13
C ARG A 131 6.81 -5.36 3.11
N THR A 132 7.64 -6.39 3.31
CA THR A 132 7.75 -7.52 2.37
C THR A 132 6.43 -8.28 2.28
N ARG A 133 5.76 -8.50 3.42
CA ARG A 133 4.44 -9.15 3.45
C ARG A 133 3.37 -8.31 2.74
N LEU A 134 3.36 -6.99 2.93
CA LEU A 134 2.46 -6.08 2.21
C LEU A 134 2.76 -6.04 0.71
N GLN A 135 4.03 -6.12 0.31
CA GLN A 135 4.44 -6.16 -1.08
C GLN A 135 3.96 -7.45 -1.77
N GLU A 136 4.17 -8.61 -1.13
CA GLU A 136 3.65 -9.89 -1.61
C GLU A 136 2.13 -9.87 -1.72
N LEU A 137 1.42 -9.34 -0.71
CA LEU A 137 -0.03 -9.17 -0.76
C LEU A 137 -0.45 -8.25 -1.91
N ALA A 138 0.23 -7.12 -2.11
CA ALA A 138 -0.06 -6.18 -3.19
C ALA A 138 0.17 -6.79 -4.59
N ASP A 139 1.22 -7.59 -4.76
CA ASP A 139 1.51 -8.29 -6.02
C ASP A 139 0.50 -9.41 -6.30
N ASN A 140 0.10 -10.15 -5.26
CA ASN A 140 -0.96 -11.15 -5.34
C ASN A 140 -2.31 -10.52 -5.74
N ILE A 141 -2.67 -9.40 -5.12
CA ILE A 141 -3.89 -8.65 -5.44
C ILE A 141 -3.82 -8.08 -6.86
N THR A 142 -2.69 -7.50 -7.24
CA THR A 142 -2.47 -6.91 -8.58
C THR A 142 -2.56 -7.97 -9.69
N SER A 143 -1.95 -9.13 -9.49
CA SER A 143 -1.98 -10.21 -10.48
C SER A 143 -3.40 -10.75 -10.70
N ARG A 144 -4.20 -10.87 -9.62
CA ARG A 144 -5.61 -11.28 -9.70
C ARG A 144 -6.49 -10.23 -10.40
N TYR A 145 -6.37 -8.97 -10.02
CA TYR A 145 -7.21 -7.90 -10.57
C TYR A 145 -6.87 -7.54 -12.03
N ARG A 146 -5.70 -7.93 -12.56
CA ARG A 146 -5.36 -7.77 -13.99
C ARG A 146 -6.28 -8.53 -14.96
N GLY A 147 -7.11 -9.47 -14.47
CA GLY A 147 -8.04 -10.27 -15.28
C GLY A 147 -9.52 -10.19 -14.87
N GLN A 148 -9.88 -9.39 -13.86
CA GLN A 148 -11.25 -9.29 -13.34
C GLN A 148 -11.80 -7.87 -13.46
N GLN A 149 -13.13 -7.73 -13.51
CA GLN A 149 -13.76 -6.40 -13.41
C GLN A 149 -13.57 -5.87 -11.99
N ILE A 150 -12.76 -4.82 -11.86
CA ILE A 150 -12.47 -4.17 -10.59
C ILE A 150 -13.72 -3.35 -10.21
N ASN A 151 -14.49 -3.84 -9.25
CA ASN A 151 -15.57 -3.07 -8.60
C ASN A 151 -14.97 -2.06 -7.60
N SER A 152 -14.14 -1.13 -8.07
CA SER A 152 -13.54 -0.10 -7.23
C SER A 152 -13.53 1.24 -7.94
N SER A 153 -13.52 2.31 -7.16
CA SER A 153 -13.29 3.65 -7.68
C SER A 153 -11.95 3.71 -8.43
N PRO A 154 -11.92 4.30 -9.63
CA PRO A 154 -10.67 4.45 -10.40
C PRO A 154 -9.62 5.28 -9.64
N ASP A 155 -10.05 6.16 -8.73
CA ASP A 155 -9.15 6.98 -7.92
C ASP A 155 -8.41 6.16 -6.86
N THR A 156 -9.10 5.23 -6.20
CA THR A 156 -8.48 4.32 -5.21
C THR A 156 -7.53 3.34 -5.90
N ALA A 157 -7.92 2.81 -7.06
CA ALA A 157 -7.09 1.91 -7.84
C ALA A 157 -5.82 2.62 -8.36
N SER A 158 -5.95 3.83 -8.89
CA SER A 158 -4.79 4.61 -9.35
C SER A 158 -3.85 4.98 -8.21
N THR A 159 -4.38 5.37 -7.05
CA THR A 159 -3.59 5.64 -5.84
C THR A 159 -2.81 4.38 -5.40
N PHE A 160 -3.45 3.22 -5.39
CA PHE A 160 -2.80 1.94 -5.07
C PHE A 160 -1.67 1.59 -6.04
N PHE A 161 -1.89 1.71 -7.35
CA PHE A 161 -0.84 1.45 -8.34
C PHE A 161 0.33 2.42 -8.21
N LEU A 162 0.08 3.70 -7.94
CA LEU A 162 1.14 4.69 -7.67
C LEU A 162 1.95 4.33 -6.42
N LEU A 163 1.30 3.92 -5.33
CA LEU A 163 1.98 3.46 -4.11
C LEU A 163 2.79 2.19 -4.34
N ARG A 164 2.30 1.27 -5.18
CA ARG A 164 3.05 0.08 -5.59
C ARG A 164 4.30 0.45 -6.39
N ASP A 165 4.19 1.38 -7.34
CA ASP A 165 5.36 1.86 -8.09
C ASP A 165 6.35 2.59 -7.17
N LEU A 166 5.86 3.33 -6.16
CA LEU A 166 6.70 3.93 -5.13
C LEU A 166 7.43 2.89 -4.26
N LEU A 167 6.81 1.75 -3.93
CA LEU A 167 7.50 0.66 -3.23
C LEU A 167 8.68 0.12 -4.05
N ILE A 168 8.46 -0.14 -5.33
CA ILE A 168 9.52 -0.61 -6.24
C ILE A 168 10.63 0.43 -6.35
N PHE A 169 10.27 1.72 -6.43
CA PHE A 169 11.24 2.83 -6.40
C PHE A 169 12.12 2.82 -5.15
N PHE A 170 11.52 2.71 -3.96
CA PHE A 170 12.30 2.66 -2.71
C PHE A 170 13.14 1.39 -2.59
N ASP A 171 12.67 0.24 -3.11
CA ASP A 171 13.47 -0.98 -3.15
C ASP A 171 14.72 -0.79 -4.03
N GLN A 172 14.57 -0.20 -5.22
CA GLN A 172 15.70 0.11 -6.10
C GLN A 172 16.63 1.18 -5.51
N TYR A 173 16.09 2.16 -4.78
CA TYR A 173 16.88 3.14 -4.04
C TYR A 173 17.79 2.47 -3.01
N HIS A 174 17.23 1.54 -2.22
CA HIS A 174 18.00 0.80 -1.22
C HIS A 174 19.00 -0.17 -1.86
N ALA A 175 18.68 -0.73 -3.03
CA ALA A 175 19.61 -1.53 -3.84
C ALA A 175 20.74 -0.70 -4.50
N GLN A 176 20.74 0.63 -4.36
CA GLN A 176 21.68 1.56 -4.99
C GLN A 176 21.62 1.58 -6.54
N GLU A 177 20.54 1.06 -7.13
CA GLU A 177 20.31 1.07 -8.58
C GLU A 177 19.65 2.39 -9.02
N TYR A 178 20.42 3.48 -8.91
CA TYR A 178 19.90 4.85 -9.11
C TYR A 178 19.36 5.13 -10.52
N HIS A 179 19.86 4.45 -11.56
CA HIS A 179 19.40 4.69 -12.92
C HIS A 179 17.97 4.19 -13.14
N GLN A 180 17.68 2.96 -12.70
CA GLN A 180 16.34 2.38 -12.79
C GLN A 180 15.34 3.13 -11.90
N ALA A 181 15.77 3.52 -10.69
CA ALA A 181 14.91 4.26 -9.77
C ALA A 181 14.48 5.63 -10.35
N LEU A 182 15.40 6.32 -11.05
CA LEU A 182 15.07 7.57 -11.75
C LEU A 182 14.13 7.37 -12.95
N GLU A 183 14.16 6.23 -13.63
CA GLU A 183 13.17 5.93 -14.66
C GLU A 183 11.79 5.66 -14.06
N ILE A 184 11.72 4.93 -12.95
CA ILE A 184 10.44 4.66 -12.27
C ILE A 184 9.83 5.97 -11.78
N ILE A 185 10.62 6.86 -11.17
CA ILE A 185 10.09 8.15 -10.69
C ILE A 185 9.66 9.07 -11.83
N ALA A 186 10.33 8.98 -12.99
CA ALA A 186 9.89 9.68 -14.20
C ALA A 186 8.54 9.13 -14.69
N LYS A 187 8.35 7.80 -14.62
CA LYS A 187 7.10 7.12 -15.02
C LYS A 187 5.95 7.42 -14.08
N THR A 188 6.19 7.53 -12.77
CA THR A 188 5.13 7.86 -11.80
C THR A 188 4.62 9.30 -11.94
N LYS A 189 5.37 10.17 -12.62
CA LYS A 189 5.03 11.60 -12.84
C LYS A 189 4.68 12.35 -11.54
N LEU A 190 5.16 11.89 -10.40
CA LEU A 190 4.90 12.53 -9.11
C LEU A 190 5.76 13.77 -8.88
N ILE A 191 6.97 13.80 -9.46
CA ILE A 191 7.93 14.90 -9.31
C ILE A 191 8.14 15.59 -10.66
N PRO A 192 8.18 16.93 -10.70
CA PRO A 192 8.56 17.65 -11.91
C PRO A 192 10.04 17.40 -12.22
N MET A 193 10.31 16.90 -13.43
CA MET A 193 11.68 16.72 -13.92
C MET A 193 12.26 17.99 -14.53
N THR A 194 11.40 18.99 -14.77
CA THR A 194 11.75 20.27 -15.39
C THR A 194 11.01 21.40 -14.66
N LEU A 195 11.61 22.59 -14.62
CA LEU A 195 11.03 23.78 -13.96
C LEU A 195 9.66 24.19 -14.51
N LEU A 196 9.38 23.91 -15.79
CA LEU A 196 8.10 24.23 -16.44
C LEU A 196 6.94 23.34 -15.99
N GLU A 197 7.23 22.12 -15.51
CA GLU A 197 6.21 21.18 -15.06
C GLU A 197 5.80 21.41 -13.59
N VAL A 198 6.51 22.31 -12.88
CA VAL A 198 6.32 22.51 -11.43
C VAL A 198 4.89 22.94 -11.12
N GLU A 199 4.35 23.95 -11.82
CA GLU A 199 2.99 24.46 -11.54
C GLU A 199 1.89 23.44 -11.88
N GLU A 200 2.04 22.71 -12.99
CA GLU A 200 1.10 21.66 -13.39
C GLU A 200 1.08 20.54 -12.35
N ARG A 201 2.26 20.12 -11.86
CA ARG A 201 2.37 19.08 -10.85
C ARG A 201 1.91 19.53 -9.47
N VAL A 202 2.04 20.81 -9.11
CA VAL A 202 1.43 21.35 -7.88
C VAL A 202 -0.10 21.33 -7.98
N ASN A 203 -0.68 21.57 -9.16
CA ASN A 203 -2.11 21.47 -9.36
C ASN A 203 -2.61 20.02 -9.37
N SER A 204 -1.84 19.08 -9.94
CA SER A 204 -2.08 17.64 -9.80
C SER A 204 -1.98 17.19 -8.33
N PHE A 205 -1.02 17.73 -7.58
CA PHE A 205 -0.80 17.41 -6.16
C PHE A 205 -2.02 17.74 -5.29
N LYS A 206 -2.71 18.85 -5.56
CA LYS A 206 -3.96 19.20 -4.85
C LYS A 206 -5.09 18.17 -5.05
N ARG A 207 -5.01 17.34 -6.09
CA ARG A 207 -5.98 16.29 -6.40
C ARG A 207 -5.52 14.90 -5.95
N LEU A 208 -4.27 14.74 -5.51
CA LEU A 208 -3.74 13.46 -5.03
C LEU A 208 -4.29 13.15 -3.63
N GLY A 209 -4.47 11.86 -3.34
CA GLY A 209 -4.91 11.40 -2.02
C GLY A 209 -3.89 11.75 -0.92
N GLU A 210 -4.39 11.99 0.29
CA GLU A 210 -3.57 12.35 1.47
C GLU A 210 -2.47 11.33 1.76
N GLU A 211 -2.71 10.06 1.44
CA GLU A 211 -1.74 8.96 1.57
C GLU A 211 -0.50 9.17 0.70
N ILE A 212 -0.65 9.72 -0.51
CA ILE A 212 0.49 10.06 -1.36
C ILE A 212 1.19 11.30 -0.83
N CYS A 213 0.43 12.32 -0.38
CA CYS A 213 0.98 13.56 0.17
C CYS A 213 1.92 13.31 1.36
N ARG A 214 1.59 12.34 2.23
CA ARG A 214 2.46 11.96 3.35
C ARG A 214 3.81 11.43 2.88
N ASN A 215 3.87 10.79 1.71
CA ASN A 215 5.06 10.10 1.25
C ASN A 215 5.98 10.95 0.37
N ILE A 216 5.46 12.06 -0.16
CA ILE A 216 6.20 12.96 -1.03
C ILE A 216 7.47 13.55 -0.41
N PRO A 217 7.52 13.97 0.88
CA PRO A 217 8.76 14.47 1.49
C PRO A 217 9.94 13.52 1.33
N ASP A 218 9.73 12.25 1.64
CA ASP A 218 10.79 11.25 1.57
C ASP A 218 11.13 10.85 0.13
N VAL A 219 10.14 10.87 -0.78
CA VAL A 219 10.38 10.64 -2.21
C VAL A 219 11.25 11.78 -2.78
N LEU A 220 10.99 13.04 -2.42
CA LEU A 220 11.82 14.18 -2.81
C LEU A 220 13.24 14.05 -2.25
N LEU A 221 13.37 13.68 -0.96
CA LEU A 221 14.67 13.46 -0.33
C LEU A 221 15.44 12.31 -0.98
N ALA A 222 14.79 11.17 -1.24
CA ALA A 222 15.40 10.05 -1.92
C ALA A 222 15.88 10.47 -3.31
N THR A 223 15.04 11.15 -4.08
CA THR A 223 15.39 11.64 -5.43
C THR A 223 16.58 12.59 -5.39
N MET A 224 16.62 13.55 -4.45
CA MET A 224 17.75 14.46 -4.30
C MET A 224 19.04 13.75 -3.88
N ASN A 225 18.96 12.78 -2.96
CA ASN A 225 20.11 11.96 -2.60
C ASN A 225 20.64 11.16 -3.80
N MET A 226 19.75 10.60 -4.63
CA MET A 226 20.15 9.90 -5.87
C MET A 226 20.88 10.83 -6.83
N LEU A 227 20.32 12.03 -7.06
CA LEU A 227 20.93 13.04 -7.92
C LEU A 227 22.30 13.47 -7.38
N TYR A 228 22.44 13.61 -6.06
CA TYR A 228 23.69 14.00 -5.41
C TYR A 228 24.78 12.93 -5.55
N VAL A 229 24.42 11.67 -5.34
CA VAL A 229 25.36 10.55 -5.53
C VAL A 229 25.77 10.42 -6.99
N GLN A 230 24.84 10.57 -7.93
CA GLN A 230 25.17 10.56 -9.36
C GLN A 230 26.07 11.74 -9.75
N TYR A 231 25.77 12.94 -9.25
CA TYR A 231 26.59 14.14 -9.47
C TYR A 231 28.02 13.97 -8.93
N ASN A 232 28.18 13.40 -7.73
CA ASN A 232 29.51 13.14 -7.17
C ASN A 232 30.26 12.05 -7.95
N LYS A 233 29.56 11.02 -8.47
CA LYS A 233 30.18 9.99 -9.32
C LYS A 233 30.62 10.56 -10.65
N THR A 234 29.84 11.42 -11.30
CA THR A 234 30.23 12.06 -12.58
C THR A 234 31.30 13.13 -12.38
N LYS A 235 31.33 13.81 -11.24
CA LYS A 235 32.40 14.76 -10.87
C LYS A 235 33.71 14.08 -10.43
N GLY A 236 33.61 12.89 -9.84
CA GLY A 236 34.76 12.10 -9.35
C GLY A 236 35.30 11.10 -10.37
N GLY A 237 34.57 10.83 -11.46
CA GLY A 237 35.03 10.02 -12.58
C GLY A 237 35.92 10.82 -13.51
N ASP A 238 37.20 10.41 -13.60
CA ASP A 238 38.20 10.80 -14.61
C ASP A 238 38.66 12.27 -14.71
N VAL A 239 39.63 12.60 -13.86
CA VAL A 239 40.63 13.67 -14.12
C VAL A 239 41.55 13.32 -15.32
N ASN A 240 41.43 12.14 -15.94
CA ASN A 240 42.41 11.61 -16.89
C ASN A 240 41.95 11.48 -18.36
N THR A 241 40.70 11.78 -18.72
CA THR A 241 40.22 11.63 -20.11
C THR A 241 39.81 12.98 -20.72
N SER A 242 40.80 13.67 -21.30
CA SER A 242 40.77 15.06 -21.82
C SER A 242 39.82 15.35 -23.01
N SER A 243 38.83 14.49 -23.27
CA SER A 243 37.91 14.60 -24.41
C SER A 243 36.41 14.51 -24.04
N SER A 244 36.07 14.24 -22.77
CA SER A 244 34.67 14.03 -22.32
C SER A 244 34.04 15.23 -21.59
N GLY A 245 34.83 16.24 -21.18
CA GLY A 245 34.37 17.31 -20.27
C GLY A 245 33.13 18.09 -20.71
N ARG A 246 32.86 18.23 -22.02
CA ARG A 246 31.63 18.90 -22.51
C ARG A 246 30.35 18.09 -22.32
N LEU A 247 30.42 16.75 -22.32
CA LEU A 247 29.26 15.90 -22.06
C LEU A 247 29.00 15.80 -20.56
N GLU A 248 30.06 15.70 -19.76
CA GLU A 248 30.00 15.74 -18.30
C GLU A 248 29.40 17.06 -17.81
N ASP A 249 29.83 18.21 -18.34
CA ASP A 249 29.25 19.51 -18.01
C ASP A 249 27.75 19.61 -18.33
N LYS A 250 27.30 19.02 -19.45
CA LYS A 250 25.88 18.97 -19.80
C LYS A 250 25.08 18.07 -18.87
N GLN A 251 25.63 16.92 -18.48
CA GLN A 251 25.00 16.02 -17.52
C GLN A 251 24.93 16.63 -16.11
N LEU A 252 25.99 17.31 -15.67
CA LEU A 252 26.05 18.04 -14.41
C LEU A 252 25.03 19.20 -14.41
N ALA A 253 24.93 19.95 -15.51
CA ALA A 253 23.91 20.99 -15.67
C ALA A 253 22.49 20.43 -15.63
N TYR A 254 22.26 19.28 -16.25
CA TYR A 254 20.97 18.58 -16.23
C TYR A 254 20.57 18.11 -14.82
N PHE A 255 21.51 17.59 -14.04
CA PHE A 255 21.23 17.21 -12.65
C PHE A 255 20.95 18.43 -11.75
N ARG A 256 21.66 19.54 -11.98
CA ARG A 256 21.42 20.82 -11.27
C ARG A 256 20.06 21.42 -11.61
N GLU A 257 19.65 21.38 -12.87
CA GLU A 257 18.33 21.87 -13.29
C GLU A 257 17.21 21.04 -12.65
N LYS A 258 17.36 19.71 -12.61
CA LYS A 258 16.43 18.82 -11.90
C LYS A 258 16.37 19.11 -10.40
N ALA A 259 17.53 19.30 -9.76
CA ALA A 259 17.58 19.64 -8.35
C ALA A 259 16.83 20.97 -8.06
N ARG A 260 17.04 21.99 -8.90
CA ARG A 260 16.30 23.27 -8.83
C ARG A 260 14.79 23.09 -9.03
N ALA A 261 14.37 22.23 -9.95
CA ALA A 261 12.96 21.92 -10.15
C ALA A 261 12.34 21.28 -8.90
N ILE A 262 13.06 20.37 -8.25
CA ILE A 262 12.63 19.71 -7.02
C ILE A 262 12.55 20.70 -5.84
N THR A 263 13.52 21.59 -5.67
CA THR A 263 13.49 22.59 -4.58
C THR A 263 12.42 23.65 -4.80
N SER A 264 12.24 24.11 -6.04
CA SER A 264 11.13 25.01 -6.41
C SER A 264 9.77 24.36 -6.16
N PHE A 265 9.61 23.08 -6.50
CA PHE A 265 8.41 22.30 -6.19
C PHE A 265 8.17 22.17 -4.68
N ALA A 266 9.21 21.83 -3.90
CA ALA A 266 9.11 21.74 -2.45
C ALA A 266 8.74 23.08 -1.77
N GLY A 267 9.15 24.21 -2.35
CA GLY A 267 8.83 25.55 -1.86
C GLY A 267 7.44 26.06 -2.26
N THR A 268 6.86 25.56 -3.35
CA THR A 268 5.56 25.99 -3.88
C THR A 268 4.39 25.13 -3.41
N ILE A 269 4.66 23.95 -2.84
CA ILE A 269 3.63 23.09 -2.26
C ILE A 269 2.99 23.77 -1.02
N PRO A 270 1.65 23.92 -0.98
CA PRO A 270 0.94 24.53 0.16
C PRO A 270 0.86 23.63 1.41
N TYR A 271 1.33 22.40 1.31
CA TYR A 271 1.41 21.44 2.42
C TYR A 271 2.61 21.77 3.32
N ARG A 272 2.40 21.75 4.64
CA ARG A 272 3.46 21.99 5.62
C ARG A 272 4.39 20.77 5.67
N MET A 273 5.31 20.69 4.71
CA MET A 273 6.39 19.72 4.72
C MET A 273 7.16 19.82 6.06
N PRO A 274 7.67 18.71 6.61
CA PRO A 274 8.57 18.77 7.76
C PRO A 274 9.71 19.76 7.47
N GLY A 275 9.96 20.72 8.36
CA GLY A 275 10.97 21.77 8.14
C GLY A 275 12.38 21.22 7.88
N ASP A 276 12.66 20.01 8.37
CA ASP A 276 13.90 19.26 8.15
C ASP A 276 14.06 18.80 6.69
N THR A 277 12.96 18.52 5.98
CA THR A 277 12.99 18.10 4.58
C THR A 277 13.41 19.27 3.69
N ASN A 278 12.77 20.43 3.83
CA ASN A 278 13.10 21.61 3.01
C ASN A 278 14.53 22.10 3.26
N SER A 279 15.00 22.10 4.51
CA SER A 279 16.38 22.49 4.82
C SER A 279 17.40 21.51 4.23
N ARG A 280 17.16 20.19 4.29
CA ARG A 280 18.03 19.19 3.64
C ARG A 280 18.02 19.28 2.12
N LEU A 281 16.87 19.52 1.50
CA LEU A 281 16.76 19.70 0.05
C LEU A 281 17.59 20.91 -0.41
N VAL A 282 17.48 22.04 0.30
CA VAL A 282 18.27 23.25 0.00
C VAL A 282 19.76 23.04 0.27
N GLN A 283 20.14 22.36 1.36
CA GLN A 283 21.55 22.02 1.62
C GLN A 283 22.14 21.15 0.50
N MET A 284 21.43 20.11 0.06
CA MET A 284 21.88 19.26 -1.05
C MET A 284 21.98 20.01 -2.37
N GLU A 285 21.06 20.94 -2.65
CA GLU A 285 21.15 21.83 -3.82
C GLU A 285 22.40 22.72 -3.77
N ILE A 286 22.70 23.32 -2.61
CA ILE A 286 23.89 24.13 -2.41
C ILE A 286 25.17 23.30 -2.59
N PHE A 287 25.18 22.06 -2.12
CA PHE A 287 26.32 21.16 -2.34
C PHE A 287 26.50 20.72 -3.81
N MET A 288 25.48 20.88 -4.66
CA MET A 288 25.57 20.64 -6.11
C MET A 288 26.05 21.86 -6.91
N HIS A 289 26.15 23.05 -6.29
CA HIS A 289 26.66 24.26 -6.93
C HIS A 289 28.19 24.30 -7.02
#